data_AF-A0A353QEY2-F1
#
_entry.id   AF-A0A353QEY2-F1
#
_cell.length_a   1.000
_cell.length_b   1.000
_cell.length_c   1.000
_cell.angle_alpha   90.00
_cell.angle_beta   90.00
_cell.angle_gamma   90.00
#
_symmetry.space_group_name_H-M   'P 1'
#
loop_
_entity.id
_entity.type
_entity.pdbx_description
1 polymer ?
#
loop_
_entity_poly.entity_id
_entity_poly.type
_entity_poly.pdbx_seq_one_letter_code
_entity_poly.pdbx_strand_id
1 'polypeptide(L)'
;MRYFVLQGNDALGPFSEDELRDLSEQGHMQQTTSIRTEDGARTGMLSEILPLIAAKVTASEKATSDKTVPANEADEGRPER
;
A
#
# COMPACT_ATOMS: atom_id res chain seq x y z
N MET A 1 5.23 2.93 2.32
CA MET A 1 5.32 3.68 1.04
C MET A 1 5.50 5.15 1.38
N ARG A 2 6.34 5.87 0.63
CA ARG A 2 6.59 7.30 0.81
C ARG A 2 5.92 8.11 -0.29
N TYR A 3 5.47 9.31 0.04
CA TYR A 3 4.75 10.21 -0.83
C TYR A 3 5.38 11.61 -0.80
N PHE A 4 5.33 12.30 -1.93
CA PHE A 4 5.75 13.68 -2.07
C PHE A 4 4.54 14.52 -2.45
N VAL A 5 4.35 15.62 -1.74
CA VAL A 5 3.32 16.60 -2.02
C VAL A 5 3.84 17.59 -3.04
N LEU A 6 3.11 17.73 -4.15
CA LEU A 6 3.39 18.70 -5.21
C LEU A 6 2.63 19.98 -4.88
N GLN A 7 3.34 20.96 -4.33
CA GLN A 7 2.80 22.26 -3.98
C GLN A 7 3.43 23.32 -4.89
N GLY A 8 2.72 23.67 -5.96
CA GLY A 8 3.25 24.58 -6.98
C GLY A 8 4.41 23.95 -7.74
N ASN A 9 5.61 24.54 -7.61
CA ASN A 9 6.82 24.06 -8.28
C ASN A 9 7.74 23.25 -7.35
N ASP A 10 7.34 23.07 -6.08
CA ASP A 10 8.10 22.35 -5.07
C ASP A 10 7.46 20.99 -4.76
N ALA A 11 8.32 20.02 -4.49
CA ALA A 11 7.94 18.71 -4.00
C ALA A 11 8.33 18.60 -2.52
N LEU A 12 7.35 18.67 -1.63
CA LEU A 12 7.55 18.50 -0.19
C LEU A 12 7.51 17.01 0.16
N GLY A 13 8.53 16.51 0.86
CA GLY A 13 8.56 15.13 1.33
C GLY A 13 9.96 14.58 1.57
N PRO A 14 10.09 13.27 1.81
CA PRO A 14 9.03 12.25 1.76
C PRO A 14 8.15 12.20 3.02
N PHE A 15 6.83 12.07 2.83
CA PHE A 15 5.83 11.84 3.89
C PHE A 15 5.32 10.40 3.88
N SER A 16 4.87 9.92 5.04
CA SER A 16 4.16 8.65 5.17
C SER A 16 2.66 8.84 4.94
N GLU A 17 1.93 7.74 4.76
CA GLU A 17 0.46 7.78 4.59
C GLU A 17 -0.26 8.38 5.80
N ASP A 18 0.13 7.95 7.00
CA ASP A 18 -0.41 8.47 8.26
C ASP A 18 -0.14 9.96 8.41
N GLU A 19 1.04 10.44 8.00
CA GLU A 19 1.36 11.88 8.06
C GLU A 19 0.54 12.69 7.04
N LEU A 20 0.35 12.18 5.81
CA LEU A 20 -0.52 12.84 4.84
C LEU A 20 -1.97 12.94 5.34
N ARG A 21 -2.43 11.88 6.00
CA ARG A 21 -3.77 11.84 6.60
C ARG A 21 -3.88 12.83 7.75
N ASP A 22 -2.92 12.82 8.68
CA ASP A 22 -2.87 13.73 9.81
C ASP A 22 -2.81 15.21 9.37
N LEU A 23 -1.96 15.53 8.37
CA LEU A 23 -1.88 16.87 7.78
C LEU A 23 -3.17 17.28 7.07
N SER A 24 -3.88 16.34 6.45
CA SER A 24 -5.20 16.58 5.87
C SER A 24 -6.27 16.79 6.94
N GLU A 25 -6.25 16.02 8.03
CA GLU A 25 -7.20 16.14 9.15
C GLU A 25 -7.00 17.44 9.94
N GLN A 26 -5.74 17.89 10.07
CA GLN A 26 -5.37 19.16 10.68
C GLN A 26 -5.66 20.38 9.78
N GLY A 27 -6.05 20.17 8.52
CA GLY A 27 -6.33 21.25 7.57
C GLY A 27 -5.08 21.95 7.03
N HIS A 28 -3.88 21.40 7.27
CA HIS A 28 -2.63 21.89 6.69
C HIS A 28 -2.51 21.54 5.20
N MET A 29 -3.19 20.47 4.75
CA MET A 29 -3.24 20.06 3.36
C MET A 29 -4.67 20.05 2.82
N GLN A 30 -4.83 20.59 1.61
CA GLN A 30 -6.08 20.50 0.88
C GLN A 30 -6.25 19.10 0.29
N GLN A 31 -7.50 18.64 0.23
CA GLN A 31 -7.87 17.38 -0.42
C GLN A 31 -7.54 17.34 -1.92
N THR A 32 -7.51 18.51 -2.56
CA THR A 32 -7.15 18.71 -3.97
C THR A 32 -5.64 18.83 -4.18
N THR A 33 -4.84 18.74 -3.11
CA THR A 33 -3.38 18.79 -3.21
C THR A 33 -2.89 17.60 -4.02
N SER A 34 -2.06 17.87 -5.02
CA SER A 34 -1.45 16.83 -5.84
C SER A 34 -0.34 16.14 -5.07
N ILE A 35 -0.33 14.81 -5.06
CA ILE A 35 0.70 14.00 -4.43
C ILE A 35 1.22 12.96 -5.42
N ARG A 36 2.48 12.57 -5.26
CA ARG A 36 3.11 11.50 -6.02
C ARG A 36 3.79 10.49 -5.09
N THR A 37 3.81 9.23 -5.45
CA THR A 37 4.65 8.23 -4.75
C THR A 37 6.13 8.46 -5.03
N GLU A 38 7.00 8.06 -4.10
CA GLU A 38 8.47 8.10 -4.27
C GLU A 38 8.94 7.37 -5.55
N ASP A 39 8.35 6.22 -5.87
CA ASP A 39 8.59 5.46 -7.10
C ASP A 39 8.08 6.15 -8.39
N GLY A 40 7.36 7.27 -8.29
CA GLY A 40 6.71 7.94 -9.43
C GLY A 40 5.56 7.16 -10.07
N ALA A 41 5.28 5.93 -9.62
CA ALA A 41 4.27 5.05 -10.18
C ALA A 41 2.82 5.56 -10.06
N ARG A 42 2.51 6.39 -9.05
CA ARG A 42 1.18 6.97 -8.84
C ARG A 42 1.31 8.47 -8.57
N THR A 43 0.52 9.26 -9.29
CA THR A 43 0.39 10.70 -9.12
C THR A 43 -1.09 11.06 -9.24
N GLY A 44 -1.59 11.96 -8.39
CA GLY A 44 -3.01 12.30 -8.31
C GLY A 44 -3.34 13.12 -7.08
N MET A 45 -4.61 13.42 -6.84
CA MET A 45 -5.02 14.20 -5.68
C MET A 45 -4.97 13.35 -4.39
N LEU A 46 -4.69 14.01 -3.27
CA LEU A 46 -4.65 13.38 -1.95
C LEU A 46 -5.95 12.61 -1.64
N SER A 47 -7.11 13.20 -1.89
CA SER A 47 -8.42 12.53 -1.69
C SER A 47 -8.71 11.38 -2.63
N GLU A 48 -8.06 11.31 -3.79
CA GLU A 48 -8.21 10.16 -4.69
C GLU A 48 -7.26 9.03 -4.29
N ILE A 49 -6.03 9.39 -3.92
CA ILE A 49 -4.97 8.42 -3.65
C ILE A 49 -5.13 7.77 -2.28
N LEU A 50 -5.39 8.53 -1.21
CA LEU A 50 -5.54 7.97 0.15
C LEU A 50 -6.55 6.79 0.24
N PRO A 51 -7.80 6.92 -0.23
CA PRO A 51 -8.75 5.80 -0.18
C PRO A 51 -8.35 4.63 -1.10
N LEU A 52 -7.72 4.91 -2.26
CA LEU A 52 -7.20 3.85 -3.14
C LEU A 52 -6.07 3.06 -2.47
N ILE A 53 -5.33 3.66 -1.55
CA ILE A 53 -4.31 2.95 -0.79
C ILE A 53 -4.92 2.17 0.37
N ALA A 54 -5.82 2.76 1.14
CA ALA A 54 -6.53 2.04 2.20
C ALA A 54 -7.23 0.78 1.65
N ALA A 55 -7.82 0.90 0.45
CA ALA A 55 -8.44 -0.23 -0.26
C ALA A 55 -7.42 -1.25 -0.81
N LYS A 56 -6.22 -0.81 -1.22
CA LYS A 56 -5.18 -1.74 -1.70
C LYS A 56 -4.52 -2.53 -0.57
N VAL A 57 -4.43 -1.98 0.65
CA VAL A 57 -3.91 -2.73 1.81
C VAL A 57 -4.86 -3.88 2.15
N THR A 58 -6.17 -3.68 2.01
CA THR A 58 -7.18 -4.73 2.17
C THR A 58 -7.24 -5.71 0.99
N ALA A 59 -6.90 -5.29 -0.23
CA ALA A 59 -6.87 -6.17 -1.40
C ALA A 59 -5.55 -6.94 -1.57
N SER A 60 -4.41 -6.38 -1.15
CA SER A 60 -3.09 -6.98 -1.31
C SER A 60 -2.75 -8.00 -0.23
N GLU A 61 -3.47 -8.00 0.90
CA GLU A 61 -3.43 -9.12 1.86
C GLU A 61 -4.32 -10.30 1.41
N LYS A 62 -5.08 -10.13 0.32
CA LYS A 62 -5.86 -11.20 -0.33
C LYS A 62 -5.34 -11.54 -1.73
N ALA A 63 -4.03 -11.52 -1.94
CA ALA A 63 -3.42 -12.03 -3.17
C ALA A 63 -2.11 -12.81 -2.95
N THR A 64 -1.83 -13.26 -1.72
CA THR A 64 -0.86 -14.33 -1.45
C THR A 64 -1.52 -15.43 -0.61
N SER A 65 -2.72 -15.83 -1.01
CA SER A 65 -3.29 -17.14 -0.67
C SER A 65 -4.24 -17.49 -1.79
N ASP A 66 -3.71 -18.10 -2.85
CA ASP A 66 -4.21 -19.38 -3.34
C ASP A 66 -3.49 -19.78 -4.64
N LYS A 67 -2.63 -20.81 -4.53
CA LYS A 67 -2.59 -22.06 -5.33
C LYS A 67 -1.23 -22.73 -5.10
N THR A 68 -1.11 -23.87 -4.42
CA THR A 68 -1.66 -25.16 -4.85
C THR A 68 -1.66 -26.14 -3.68
N VAL A 69 -2.82 -26.67 -3.31
CA VAL A 69 -2.98 -28.02 -2.73
C VAL A 69 -3.76 -28.83 -3.78
N PRO A 70 -3.62 -30.18 -3.94
CA PRO A 70 -3.42 -31.14 -2.84
C PRO A 70 -2.66 -32.48 -3.15
N ALA A 71 -2.51 -33.28 -2.09
CA ALA A 71 -2.61 -34.74 -2.04
C ALA A 71 -1.39 -35.66 -2.32
N ASN A 72 -1.20 -36.57 -1.35
CA ASN A 72 -0.46 -37.86 -1.33
C ASN A 72 1.06 -37.73 -1.12
N GLU A 73 1.72 -38.36 -0.14
CA GLU A 73 1.46 -39.61 0.59
C GLU A 73 1.81 -39.48 2.08
N ALA A 74 0.91 -39.98 2.92
CA ALA A 74 1.24 -40.50 4.23
C ALA A 74 1.17 -42.03 4.11
N ASP A 75 2.31 -42.69 4.03
CA ASP A 75 2.60 -44.11 4.31
C ASP A 75 4.02 -44.33 3.75
N GLU A 76 5.06 -44.77 4.45
CA GLU A 76 5.12 -45.89 5.38
C GLU A 76 6.04 -45.54 6.55
N GLY A 77 5.58 -45.87 7.74
CA GLY A 77 6.48 -46.18 8.84
C GLY A 77 6.99 -47.62 8.73
N ARG A 78 8.20 -47.79 9.29
CA ARG A 78 8.69 -48.96 10.05
C ARG A 78 9.60 -50.00 9.31
N PRO A 79 10.38 -50.80 10.07
CA PRO A 79 11.85 -50.83 9.98
C PRO A 79 12.41 -52.27 9.84
N GLU A 80 13.71 -52.43 10.08
CA GLU A 80 14.44 -53.68 10.39
C GLU A 80 14.57 -54.75 9.29
N ARG A 81 15.81 -54.94 8.82
CA ARG A 81 16.51 -56.23 8.96
C ARG A 81 18.03 -56.09 8.79
#